data_AF-A0A820FC96-F1
#
_entry.id   AF-A0A820FC96-F1
#
_cell.length_a   1.000
_cell.length_b   1.000
_cell.length_c   1.000
_cell.angle_alpha   90.00
_cell.angle_beta   90.00
_cell.angle_gamma   90.00
#
_symmetry.space_group_name_H-M   'P 1'
#
loop_
_entity.id
_entity.type
_entity.pdbx_description
1 polymer ?
#
loop_
_entity_poly.entity_id
_entity_poly.type
_entity_poly.pdbx_seq_one_letter_code
_entity_poly.pdbx_strand_id
1 'polypeptide(L)'
;KFISYGISSMCVFLVSGIMHEYTVYITLNKFSGDQIKFFLLQGFAVLIESTFKQQFPHFYILKPIGFFVTFIFNGITAGYFIQPWIPFFCDKKILKYSFINFVIRNLFYKY
;
A
#
# COMPACT_ATOMS: atom_id res chain seq x y z
N LYS A 1 -21.32 -17.85 6.28
CA LYS A 1 -19.90 -18.28 6.22
C LYS A 1 -19.00 -17.23 5.56
N PHE A 2 -19.30 -16.77 4.34
CA PHE A 2 -18.47 -15.76 3.65
C PHE A 2 -18.29 -14.44 4.41
N ILE A 3 -19.38 -13.88 4.94
CA ILE A 3 -19.35 -12.65 5.76
C ILE A 3 -18.40 -12.81 6.96
N SER A 4 -18.35 -13.99 7.58
CA SER A 4 -17.43 -14.28 8.68
C SER A 4 -15.97 -14.28 8.23
N TYR A 5 -15.65 -14.84 7.05
CA TYR A 5 -14.29 -14.80 6.50
C TYR A 5 -13.86 -13.40 6.07
N GLY A 6 -14.77 -12.61 5.49
CA GLY A 6 -14.51 -11.22 5.12
C GLY A 6 -14.22 -10.34 6.32
N ILE A 7 -15.03 -10.47 7.38
CA ILE A 7 -14.81 -9.77 8.66
C ILE A 7 -13.47 -10.18 9.28
N SER A 8 -13.17 -11.48 9.34
CA SER A 8 -11.90 -11.97 9.87
C SER A 8 -10.70 -11.41 9.08
N SER A 9 -10.79 -11.37 7.75
CA SER A 9 -9.73 -10.79 6.91
C SER A 9 -9.53 -9.31 7.21
N MET A 10 -10.62 -8.53 7.30
CA MET A 10 -10.54 -7.11 7.67
C MET A 10 -9.92 -6.90 9.06
N CYS A 11 -10.26 -7.75 10.04
CA CYS A 11 -9.63 -7.69 11.36
C CYS A 11 -8.12 -7.96 11.28
N VAL A 12 -7.68 -8.92 10.48
CA VAL A 12 -6.24 -9.21 10.30
C VAL A 12 -5.51 -8.01 9.70
N PHE A 13 -6.08 -7.38 8.66
CA PHE A 13 -5.52 -6.17 8.08
C PHE A 13 -5.48 -5.01 9.08
N LEU A 14 -6.56 -4.79 9.83
CA LEU A 14 -6.61 -3.74 10.85
C LEU A 14 -5.55 -3.95 11.93
N VAL A 15 -5.42 -5.16 12.48
CA VAL A 15 -4.40 -5.49 13.49
C VAL A 15 -3.00 -5.29 12.91
N SER A 16 -2.75 -5.73 11.67
CA SER A 16 -1.47 -5.49 11.00
C SER A 16 -1.15 -4.00 10.86
N GLY A 17 -2.14 -3.18 10.49
CA GLY A 17 -2.01 -1.73 10.41
C GLY A 17 -1.67 -1.09 11.74
N ILE A 18 -2.33 -1.50 12.82
CA ILE A 18 -2.04 -1.04 14.19
C ILE A 18 -0.61 -1.41 14.59
N MET A 19 -0.18 -2.64 14.30
CA MET A 19 1.17 -3.10 14.63
C MET A 19 2.25 -2.33 13.86
N HIS A 20 2.03 -2.03 12.58
CA HIS A 20 2.98 -1.23 11.80
C HIS A 20 3.01 0.22 12.24
N GLU A 21 1.86 0.82 12.56
CA GLU A 21 1.80 2.17 13.11
C GLU A 21 2.48 2.25 14.49
N TYR A 22 2.30 1.22 15.33
CA TYR A 22 3.01 1.09 16.59
C TYR A 22 4.53 1.00 16.37
N THR A 23 4.97 0.24 15.36
CA THR A 23 6.40 0.13 15.00
C THR A 23 6.97 1.48 14.55
N VAL A 24 6.23 2.23 13.74
CA VAL A 24 6.60 3.60 13.35
C VAL A 24 6.65 4.51 14.58
N TYR A 25 5.67 4.41 15.47
CA TYR A 25 5.61 5.21 16.68
C TYR A 25 6.80 4.96 17.60
N ILE A 26 7.16 3.70 17.89
CA ILE A 26 8.33 3.40 18.75
C ILE A 26 9.65 3.83 18.11
N THR A 27 9.74 3.82 16.78
CA THR A 27 11.00 4.11 16.07
C THR A 27 11.19 5.61 15.84
N LEU A 28 10.12 6.33 15.53
CA LEU A 28 10.17 7.72 15.06
C LEU A 28 9.41 8.70 15.96
N ASN A 29 8.78 8.20 17.04
CA ASN A 29 7.91 8.96 17.93
C ASN A 29 6.83 9.77 17.19
N LYS A 30 6.31 9.21 16.10
CA LYS A 30 5.33 9.85 15.22
C LYS A 30 4.15 8.92 15.00
N PHE A 31 2.94 9.46 15.16
CA PHE A 31 1.69 8.79 14.85
C PHE A 31 1.00 9.55 13.70
N SER A 32 0.79 8.87 12.59
CA SER A 32 0.25 9.44 11.33
C SER A 32 -1.04 8.75 10.87
N GLY A 33 -1.24 7.51 11.32
CA GLY A 33 -2.29 6.62 10.85
C GLY A 33 -2.10 6.13 9.41
N ASP A 34 -0.96 6.42 8.78
CA ASP A 34 -0.73 6.08 7.38
C ASP A 34 -0.55 4.56 7.19
N GLN A 35 0.04 3.87 8.17
CA GLN A 35 0.13 2.40 8.13
C GLN A 35 -1.26 1.76 8.28
N ILE A 36 -2.10 2.31 9.16
CA ILE A 36 -3.48 1.85 9.33
C ILE A 36 -4.27 2.02 8.03
N LYS A 37 -4.17 3.18 7.38
CA LYS A 37 -4.81 3.44 6.07
C LYS A 37 -4.33 2.46 5.00
N PHE A 38 -3.01 2.22 4.91
CA PHE A 38 -2.44 1.28 3.95
C PHE A 38 -3.06 -0.11 4.08
N PHE A 39 -3.02 -0.69 5.29
CA PHE A 39 -3.54 -2.04 5.50
C PHE A 39 -5.06 -2.10 5.34
N LEU A 40 -5.81 -1.07 5.71
CA LEU A 40 -7.25 -1.03 5.47
C LEU A 40 -7.59 -1.03 3.98
N LEU A 41 -6.89 -0.22 3.16
CA LEU A 41 -7.08 -0.19 1.72
C LEU A 41 -6.78 -1.55 1.07
N GLN A 42 -5.70 -2.21 1.51
CA GLN A 42 -5.35 -3.56 1.07
C GLN A 42 -6.41 -4.59 1.47
N GLY A 43 -6.91 -4.52 2.70
CA GLY A 43 -7.99 -5.37 3.19
C GLY A 43 -9.29 -5.20 2.38
N PHE A 44 -9.69 -3.96 2.10
CA PHE A 44 -10.85 -3.69 1.25
C PHE A 44 -10.66 -4.22 -0.17
N ALA A 45 -9.47 -4.04 -0.77
CA ALA A 45 -9.18 -4.56 -2.10
C ALA A 45 -9.31 -6.10 -2.17
N VAL A 46 -8.76 -6.81 -1.18
CA VAL A 46 -8.88 -8.28 -1.07
C VAL A 46 -10.34 -8.71 -0.86
N LEU A 47 -11.08 -7.99 -0.03
CA LEU A 47 -12.50 -8.28 0.22
C LEU A 47 -13.34 -8.09 -1.05
N ILE A 48 -13.11 -7.01 -1.80
CA ILE A 48 -13.78 -6.72 -3.07
C ILE A 48 -13.42 -7.79 -4.10
N GLU A 49 -12.14 -8.14 -4.24
CA GLU A 49 -11.70 -9.18 -5.17
C GLU A 49 -12.34 -10.54 -4.85
N SER A 50 -12.38 -10.91 -3.57
CA SER A 50 -13.00 -12.15 -3.11
C SER A 50 -14.50 -12.17 -3.38
N THR A 51 -15.19 -11.06 -3.09
CA THR A 51 -16.64 -10.92 -3.32
C THR A 51 -16.94 -10.97 -4.82
N PHE A 52 -16.15 -10.28 -5.64
CA PHE A 52 -16.32 -10.25 -7.09
C PHE A 52 -16.12 -11.64 -7.72
N LYS A 53 -15.07 -12.37 -7.32
CA LYS A 53 -14.83 -13.75 -7.78
C LYS A 53 -15.94 -14.72 -7.40
N GLN A 54 -16.59 -14.50 -6.26
CA GLN A 54 -17.74 -15.31 -5.85
C GLN A 54 -19.02 -14.96 -6.62
N GLN A 55 -19.26 -13.67 -6.85
CA GLN A 55 -20.43 -13.22 -7.59
C GLN A 55 -20.35 -13.58 -9.07
N PHE A 56 -19.15 -13.60 -9.64
CA PHE A 56 -18.90 -13.90 -11.06
C PHE A 56 -17.85 -15.02 -11.24
N PRO A 57 -18.19 -16.27 -10.91
CA PRO A 57 -17.23 -17.38 -10.93
C PRO A 57 -16.72 -17.74 -12.33
N HIS A 58 -17.46 -17.36 -13.38
CA HIS A 58 -17.08 -17.57 -14.77
C HIS A 58 -16.28 -16.39 -15.37
N PHE A 59 -16.08 -15.32 -14.61
CA PHE A 59 -15.31 -14.17 -15.08
C PHE A 59 -13.82 -14.40 -14.83
N TYR A 60 -13.10 -14.71 -15.91
CA TYR A 60 -11.65 -14.95 -15.86
C TYR A 60 -10.90 -13.73 -16.37
N ILE A 61 -10.16 -13.08 -15.47
CA ILE A 61 -9.19 -12.05 -15.84
C ILE A 61 -7.92 -12.74 -16.34
N LEU A 62 -7.38 -12.28 -17.48
CA LEU A 62 -6.09 -12.73 -17.98
C LEU A 62 -5.00 -12.42 -16.94
N LYS A 63 -4.19 -13.43 -16.58
CA LYS A 63 -3.11 -13.31 -15.59
C LYS A 63 -2.23 -12.04 -15.73
N PRO A 64 -1.74 -11.65 -16.92
CA PRO A 64 -0.94 -10.43 -17.06
C PRO A 64 -1.72 -9.16 -16.67
N ILE A 65 -3.02 -9.09 -16.99
CA ILE A 65 -3.88 -7.96 -16.63
C ILE A 65 -4.02 -7.87 -15.11
N GLY A 66 -4.30 -9.00 -14.44
CA GLY A 66 -4.37 -9.06 -12.98
C GLY A 66 -3.06 -8.57 -12.33
N PHE A 67 -1.91 -9.02 -12.85
CA PHE A 67 -0.60 -8.55 -12.38
C PHE A 67 -0.45 -7.03 -12.47
N PHE A 68 -0.78 -6.42 -13.62
CA PHE A 68 -0.67 -4.96 -13.78
C PHE A 68 -1.62 -4.21 -12.87
N VAL A 69 -2.85 -4.69 -12.68
CA VAL A 69 -3.82 -4.08 -11.76
C VAL A 69 -3.29 -4.10 -10.33
N THR A 70 -2.78 -5.24 -9.86
CA THR A 70 -2.16 -5.35 -8.53
C THR A 70 -0.93 -4.46 -8.41
N PHE A 71 -0.07 -4.43 -9.42
CA PHE A 71 1.14 -3.61 -9.42
C PHE A 71 0.82 -2.11 -9.33
N ILE A 72 -0.15 -1.64 -10.12
CA ILE A 72 -0.60 -0.24 -10.10
C ILE A 72 -1.22 0.09 -8.75
N PHE A 73 -2.09 -0.77 -8.22
CA PHE A 73 -2.71 -0.58 -6.91
C PHE A 73 -1.68 -0.50 -5.79
N ASN A 74 -0.69 -1.38 -5.81
CA ASN A 74 0.43 -1.34 -4.87
C ASN A 74 1.27 -0.08 -5.04
N GLY A 75 1.55 0.35 -6.27
CA GLY A 75 2.27 1.61 -6.54
C GLY A 75 1.55 2.83 -5.98
N ILE A 76 0.23 2.91 -6.13
CA ILE A 76 -0.60 4.01 -5.59
C ILE A 76 -0.62 3.99 -4.06
N THR A 77 -0.74 2.81 -3.45
CA THR A 77 -0.86 2.68 -1.99
C THR A 77 0.49 2.67 -1.27
N ALA A 78 1.60 2.36 -1.96
CA ALA A 78 2.93 2.26 -1.38
C ALA A 78 3.39 3.53 -0.65
N GLY A 79 2.91 4.71 -1.07
CA GLY A 79 3.19 5.97 -0.40
C GLY A 79 2.84 5.94 1.09
N TYR A 80 1.67 5.42 1.44
CA TYR A 80 1.23 5.31 2.84
C TYR A 80 2.12 4.39 3.68
N PHE A 81 2.68 3.34 3.07
CA PHE A 81 3.57 2.42 3.75
C PHE A 81 4.98 3.01 3.90
N ILE A 82 5.52 3.60 2.84
CA ILE A 82 6.93 4.04 2.78
C ILE A 82 7.14 5.41 3.44
N GLN A 83 6.17 6.33 3.33
CA GLN A 83 6.33 7.72 3.76
C GLN A 83 6.83 7.89 5.20
N PRO A 84 6.33 7.13 6.20
CA PRO A 84 6.83 7.23 7.56
C PRO A 84 8.30 6.83 7.68
N TRP A 85 8.80 5.93 6.83
CA TRP A 85 10.18 5.42 6.87
C TRP A 85 11.18 6.23 6.04
N ILE A 86 10.71 7.16 5.21
CA ILE A 86 11.60 8.04 4.42
C ILE A 86 12.68 8.71 5.29
N PRO A 87 12.37 9.26 6.48
CA PRO A 87 13.39 9.86 7.34
C PRO A 87 14.44 8.87 7.87
N PHE A 88 14.10 7.58 7.95
CA PHE A 88 15.01 6.51 8.40
C PHE A 88 15.93 6.05 7.27
N PHE A 89 15.38 5.80 6.07
CA PHE A 89 16.17 5.34 4.91
C PHE A 89 16.97 6.44 4.23
N CYS A 90 16.45 7.67 4.28
CA CYS A 90 17.12 8.82 3.72
C CYS A 90 17.76 9.62 4.84
N ASP A 91 18.98 9.22 5.20
CA ASP A 91 19.92 10.13 5.85
C ASP A 91 19.89 11.46 5.07
N LYS A 92 19.60 12.56 5.76
CA LYS A 92 19.15 13.86 5.19
C LYS A 92 20.07 14.43 4.11
N LYS A 93 21.29 13.90 3.97
CA LYS A 93 22.29 14.27 2.97
C LYS A 93 22.04 13.70 1.58
N ILE A 94 21.38 12.55 1.42
CA ILE A 94 21.23 11.85 0.12
C ILE A 94 19.98 12.33 -0.65
N LEU A 95 18.91 12.68 0.07
CA LEU A 95 17.63 13.12 -0.53
C LEU A 95 17.71 14.45 -1.28
N LYS A 96 18.60 15.36 -0.85
CA LYS A 96 18.76 16.67 -1.50
C LYS A 96 19.27 16.53 -2.95
N TYR A 97 19.92 15.41 -3.29
CA TYR A 97 20.53 15.19 -4.59
C TYR A 97 19.86 14.10 -5.44
N SER A 98 19.17 13.12 -4.85
CA SER A 98 18.67 11.95 -5.61
C SER A 98 17.21 12.09 -6.07
N PHE A 99 16.29 12.51 -5.20
CA PHE A 99 14.85 12.48 -5.54
C PHE A 99 14.41 13.67 -6.40
N ILE A 100 14.93 14.88 -6.11
CA ILE A 100 14.69 16.06 -6.95
C ILE A 100 15.28 15.84 -8.36
N ASN A 101 16.48 15.29 -8.47
CA ASN A 101 17.07 15.01 -9.79
C ASN A 101 16.35 13.87 -10.53
N PHE A 102 15.91 12.81 -9.85
CA PHE A 102 15.20 11.70 -10.50
C PHE A 102 13.82 12.14 -11.04
N VAL A 103 13.09 12.93 -10.26
CA VAL A 103 11.77 13.46 -10.64
C VAL A 103 11.90 14.53 -11.72
N ILE A 104 12.86 15.47 -11.61
CA ILE A 104 13.08 16.51 -12.63
C ILE A 104 13.64 15.93 -13.93
N ARG A 105 14.59 14.98 -13.90
CA ARG A 105 15.09 14.34 -15.14
C ARG A 105 14.01 13.57 -15.89
N ASN A 106 13.16 12.84 -15.18
CA ASN A 106 12.17 11.97 -15.84
C ASN A 106 10.88 12.70 -16.24
N LEU A 107 10.53 13.83 -15.60
CA LEU A 107 9.32 14.60 -15.95
C LEU A 107 9.57 15.80 -16.86
N PHE A 108 10.76 16.41 -16.87
CA PHE A 108 11.00 17.67 -17.60
C PHE A 108 12.03 17.60 -18.73
N TYR A 109 12.77 16.50 -18.90
CA TYR A 109 13.80 16.36 -19.97
C TYR A 109 13.43 15.28 -20.99
N LYS A 110 12.16 15.18 -21.37
CA LYS A 110 11.73 14.35 -22.51
C LYS A 110 10.95 15.12 -23.59
N TYR A 111 11.11 16.43 -23.65
CA TYR A 111 10.77 17.30 -24.78
C TYR A 111 11.78 18.44 -24.88
#